data_AF-A0A2U3LQ22-F1
#
_entry.id   AF-A0A2U3LQ22-F1
#
_cell.length_a   1.000
_cell.length_b   1.000
_cell.length_c   1.000
_cell.angle_alpha   90.00
_cell.angle_beta   90.00
_cell.angle_gamma   90.00
#
_symmetry.space_group_name_H-M   'P 1'
#
loop_
_entity.id
_entity.type
_entity.pdbx_description
1 polymer ?
#
loop_
_entity_poly.entity_id
_entity_poly.type
_entity_poly.pdbx_seq_one_letter_code
_entity_poly.pdbx_strand_id
1 'polypeptide(L)'
;MVVAVCVLVVAAGGFAQVVPALKLSINPGPRAIAYMSEYSSCPWYTFVYLLWITGPIPLVLAAAGAAVVVFRDRRNAAVCALLVTAAFVFFASGYPLMQNLRYLSPANGAFCLLAGIGFWYLMNLAQQRLQKTAYQRVLVVSIVVVLIGLFHDYATFNSTVVQPGILDLSVKLLQHA
;
A
#
# COMPACT_ATOMS: atom_id res chain seq x y z
N MET A 1 0.33 -15.99 15.16
CA MET A 1 -0.21 -14.67 14.78
C MET A 1 0.84 -13.58 14.97
N VAL A 2 1.35 -13.41 16.21
CA VAL A 2 2.44 -12.47 16.53
C VAL A 2 3.69 -12.67 15.65
N VAL A 3 4.15 -13.92 15.46
CA VAL A 3 5.33 -14.22 14.63
C VAL A 3 5.16 -13.80 13.17
N ALA A 4 3.99 -14.02 12.56
CA ALA A 4 3.74 -13.63 11.17
C ALA A 4 3.69 -12.09 11.00
N VAL A 5 3.12 -11.39 11.98
CA VAL A 5 3.14 -9.92 12.04
C VAL A 5 4.58 -9.43 12.22
N CYS A 6 5.36 -10.02 13.12
CA CYS A 6 6.75 -9.68 13.31
C CYS A 6 7.60 -9.94 12.06
N VAL A 7 7.39 -11.06 11.36
CA VAL A 7 8.09 -11.39 10.11
C VAL A 7 7.70 -10.41 8.99
N LEU A 8 6.42 -10.07 8.85
CA LEU A 8 5.96 -9.09 7.86
C LEU A 8 6.52 -7.69 8.15
N VAL A 9 6.52 -7.28 9.42
CA VAL A 9 7.07 -6.00 9.84
C VAL A 9 8.58 -5.97 9.59
N VAL A 10 9.31 -7.02 9.96
CA VAL A 10 10.77 -7.12 9.72
C VAL A 10 11.09 -7.15 8.23
N ALA A 11 10.34 -7.93 7.43
CA ALA A 11 10.52 -8.00 5.98
C ALA A 11 10.22 -6.67 5.28
N ALA A 12 9.34 -5.84 5.85
CA ALA A 12 9.01 -4.52 5.33
C ALA A 12 9.95 -3.39 5.83
N GLY A 13 11.10 -3.74 6.42
CA GLY A 13 12.10 -2.78 6.91
C GLY A 13 12.01 -2.46 8.41
N GLY A 14 11.11 -3.12 9.14
CA GLY A 14 10.96 -3.02 10.58
C GLY A 14 10.33 -1.70 11.06
N PHE A 15 10.34 -1.52 12.38
CA PHE A 15 9.91 -0.28 13.04
C PHE A 15 10.97 0.82 13.04
N ALA A 16 12.14 0.58 12.41
CA ALA A 16 13.29 1.48 12.45
C ALA A 16 12.97 2.87 11.88
N GLN A 17 12.05 2.97 10.91
CA GLN A 17 11.61 4.25 10.36
C GLN A 17 10.34 4.78 11.05
N VAL A 18 9.47 3.90 11.54
CA VAL A 18 8.20 4.28 12.18
C VAL A 18 8.44 4.87 13.56
N VAL A 19 9.30 4.27 14.38
CA VAL A 19 9.51 4.70 15.78
C VAL A 19 10.11 6.10 15.91
N PRO A 20 11.17 6.48 15.15
CA PRO A 20 11.69 7.85 15.18
C PRO A 20 10.64 8.86 14.73
N ALA A 21 9.87 8.50 13.71
CA ALA A 21 8.86 9.36 13.11
C ALA A 21 7.62 9.52 14.02
N LEU A 22 7.25 8.46 14.76
CA LEU A 22 6.25 8.50 15.83
C LEU A 22 6.72 9.41 16.99
N LYS A 23 7.97 9.25 17.43
CA LYS A 23 8.57 10.09 18.48
C LYS A 23 8.59 11.57 18.08
N LEU A 24 8.94 11.87 16.82
CA LEU A 24 8.96 13.23 16.29
C LEU A 24 7.57 13.87 16.28
N SER A 25 6.51 13.06 16.26
CA SER A 25 5.15 13.53 16.04
C SER A 25 4.31 13.56 17.32
N ILE A 26 4.72 12.81 18.33
CA ILE A 26 4.18 12.93 19.70
C ILE A 26 4.73 14.19 20.39
N ASN A 27 5.97 14.58 20.10
CA ASN A 27 6.56 15.79 20.66
C ASN A 27 7.28 16.63 19.59
N PRO A 28 6.55 17.19 18.61
CA PRO A 28 7.15 17.93 17.52
C PRO A 28 7.66 19.28 18.03
N GLY A 29 8.94 19.54 17.85
CA GLY A 29 9.49 20.88 18.10
C GLY A 29 8.85 21.92 17.17
N PRO A 30 8.93 23.23 17.47
CA PRO A 30 8.27 24.29 16.71
C PRO A 30 8.58 24.26 15.21
N ARG A 31 9.84 23.94 14.85
CA ARG A 31 10.29 23.78 13.46
C ARG A 31 9.68 22.56 12.76
N ALA A 32 9.50 21.46 13.50
CA ALA A 32 8.87 20.25 12.97
C ALA A 32 7.37 20.46 12.73
N ILE A 33 6.68 21.21 13.59
CA ILE A 33 5.27 21.58 13.40
C ILE A 33 5.10 22.44 12.14
N ALA A 34 5.95 23.47 11.98
CA ALA A 34 5.91 24.34 10.79
C ALA A 34 6.16 23.54 9.50
N TYR A 35 7.16 22.65 9.52
CA TYR A 35 7.44 21.77 8.39
C TYR A 35 6.28 20.82 8.08
N MET A 36 5.75 20.10 9.08
CA MET A 36 4.66 19.16 8.87
C MET A 36 3.35 19.87 8.47
N SER A 37 3.09 21.08 8.96
CA SER A 37 1.89 21.83 8.56
C SER A 37 2.01 22.37 7.14
N GLU A 38 3.22 22.60 6.65
CA GLU A 38 3.45 23.05 5.29
C GLU A 38 3.41 21.89 4.29
N TYR A 39 3.93 20.71 4.65
CA TYR A 39 4.13 19.59 3.72
C TYR A 39 3.22 18.37 3.96
N SER A 40 2.63 18.20 5.14
CA SER A 40 1.89 16.97 5.54
C SER A 40 0.42 17.23 5.90
N SER A 41 -0.13 18.37 5.46
CA SER A 41 -1.50 18.85 5.73
C SER A 41 -2.41 18.76 4.49
N CYS A 42 -2.48 17.61 3.85
CA CYS A 42 -3.43 17.39 2.75
C CYS A 42 -4.75 16.77 3.26
N PRO A 43 -5.83 16.85 2.48
CA PRO A 43 -7.03 16.07 2.74
C PRO A 43 -6.72 14.55 2.71
N TRP A 44 -7.36 13.78 3.60
CA TRP A 44 -7.10 12.33 3.75
C TRP A 44 -7.25 11.52 2.44
N TYR A 45 -8.16 11.93 1.55
CA TYR A 45 -8.41 11.25 0.27
C TYR A 45 -7.24 11.38 -0.72
N THR A 46 -6.37 12.38 -0.53
CA THR A 46 -5.18 12.58 -1.38
C THR A 46 -4.25 11.37 -1.31
N PHE A 47 -4.21 10.71 -0.15
CA PHE A 47 -3.43 9.49 0.04
C PHE A 47 -3.93 8.33 -0.82
N VAL A 48 -5.26 8.16 -0.90
CA VAL A 48 -5.88 7.12 -1.75
C VAL A 48 -5.67 7.45 -3.22
N TYR A 49 -5.80 8.73 -3.59
CA TYR A 49 -5.53 9.20 -4.95
C TYR A 49 -4.07 8.92 -5.36
N LEU A 50 -3.12 9.15 -4.45
CA LEU A 50 -1.72 8.85 -4.69
C LEU A 50 -1.48 7.35 -4.94
N LEU A 51 -2.08 6.48 -4.12
CA LEU A 51 -2.02 5.03 -4.34
C LEU A 51 -2.64 4.62 -5.68
N TRP A 52 -3.71 5.30 -6.10
CA TRP A 52 -4.33 5.07 -7.39
C TRP A 52 -3.43 5.47 -8.56
N ILE A 53 -2.67 6.56 -8.45
CA ILE A 53 -1.71 6.97 -9.48
C ILE A 53 -0.50 6.04 -9.52
N THR A 54 0.07 5.72 -8.36
CA THR A 54 1.33 4.96 -8.28
C THR A 54 1.16 3.46 -8.46
N GLY A 55 -0.04 2.93 -8.23
CA GLY A 55 -0.29 1.49 -8.25
C GLY A 55 -1.77 1.13 -8.27
N PRO A 56 -2.50 1.43 -9.36
CA PRO A 56 -3.94 1.16 -9.45
C PRO A 56 -4.24 -0.34 -9.43
N ILE A 57 -3.42 -1.16 -10.10
CA ILE A 57 -3.60 -2.62 -10.15
C ILE A 57 -3.44 -3.26 -8.78
N PRO A 58 -2.32 -3.06 -8.05
CA PRO A 58 -2.18 -3.63 -6.72
C PRO A 58 -3.22 -3.07 -5.73
N LEU A 59 -3.68 -1.83 -5.89
CA LEU A 59 -4.77 -1.26 -5.09
C LEU A 59 -6.10 -1.99 -5.30
N VAL A 60 -6.51 -2.22 -6.56
CA VAL A 60 -7.73 -2.98 -6.87
C VAL A 60 -7.64 -4.42 -6.39
N LEU A 61 -6.50 -5.07 -6.59
CA LEU A 61 -6.27 -6.44 -6.12
C LEU A 61 -6.25 -6.53 -4.60
N ALA A 62 -5.65 -5.56 -3.91
CA ALA A 62 -5.65 -5.50 -2.45
C ALA A 62 -7.06 -5.27 -1.89
N ALA A 63 -7.87 -4.43 -2.53
CA ALA A 63 -9.28 -4.25 -2.17
C ALA A 63 -10.09 -5.55 -2.38
N ALA A 64 -9.87 -6.25 -3.49
CA ALA A 64 -10.48 -7.57 -3.71
C ALA A 64 -10.04 -8.59 -2.64
N GLY A 65 -8.74 -8.61 -2.29
CA GLY A 65 -8.21 -9.44 -1.22
C GLY A 65 -8.81 -9.12 0.14
N ALA A 66 -8.92 -7.84 0.48
CA ALA A 66 -9.57 -7.39 1.71
C ALA A 66 -11.03 -7.87 1.79
N ALA A 67 -11.79 -7.73 0.70
CA ALA A 67 -13.15 -8.26 0.62
C ALA A 67 -13.19 -9.78 0.84
N VAL A 68 -12.28 -10.54 0.22
CA VAL A 68 -12.18 -11.99 0.43
C VAL A 68 -11.91 -12.34 1.89
N VAL A 69 -11.00 -11.62 2.55
CA VAL A 69 -10.68 -11.84 3.97
C VAL A 69 -11.88 -11.54 4.88
N VAL A 70 -12.61 -10.46 4.60
CA VAL A 70 -13.77 -10.05 5.40
C VAL A 70 -14.93 -11.05 5.24
N PHE A 71 -15.23 -11.45 4.00
CA PHE A 71 -16.45 -12.20 3.69
C PHE A 71 -16.28 -13.73 3.60
N ARG A 72 -15.07 -14.25 3.35
CA ARG A 72 -14.85 -15.68 3.08
C ARG A 72 -13.74 -16.30 3.90
N ASP A 73 -12.57 -15.69 3.96
CA ASP A 73 -11.37 -16.32 4.49
C ASP A 73 -10.82 -15.60 5.73
N ARG A 74 -11.15 -16.12 6.92
CA ARG A 74 -10.69 -15.57 8.21
C ARG A 74 -9.40 -16.20 8.71
N ARG A 75 -8.56 -16.77 7.82
CA ARG A 75 -7.23 -17.26 8.20
C ARG A 75 -6.44 -16.16 8.91
N ASN A 76 -5.85 -16.51 10.05
CA ASN A 76 -5.15 -15.58 10.94
C ASN A 76 -4.11 -14.72 10.22
N ALA A 77 -3.37 -15.26 9.25
CA ALA A 77 -2.36 -14.51 8.49
C ALA A 77 -2.98 -13.45 7.56
N ALA A 78 -4.10 -13.77 6.92
CA ALA A 78 -4.79 -12.86 6.00
C ALA A 78 -5.48 -11.72 6.76
N VAL A 79 -6.08 -12.04 7.92
CA VAL A 79 -6.61 -11.05 8.86
C VAL A 79 -5.49 -10.15 9.40
N CYS A 80 -4.30 -10.70 9.69
CA CYS A 80 -3.15 -9.88 10.07
C CYS A 80 -2.72 -8.92 8.96
N ALA A 81 -2.63 -9.40 7.72
CA ALA A 81 -2.28 -8.53 6.59
C ALA A 81 -3.31 -7.42 6.39
N LEU A 82 -4.61 -7.74 6.54
CA LEU A 82 -5.70 -6.76 6.53
C LEU A 82 -5.53 -5.72 7.63
N LEU A 83 -5.37 -6.15 8.88
CA LEU A 83 -5.26 -5.25 10.03
C LEU A 83 -4.00 -4.38 9.96
N VAL A 84 -2.85 -4.94 9.55
CA VAL A 84 -1.60 -4.19 9.37
C VAL A 84 -1.78 -3.15 8.28
N THR A 85 -2.28 -3.54 7.11
CA THR A 85 -2.51 -2.60 6.00
C THR A 85 -3.49 -1.51 6.40
N ALA A 86 -4.62 -1.87 7.02
CA ALA A 86 -5.62 -0.91 7.48
C ALA A 86 -5.07 0.04 8.54
N ALA A 87 -4.30 -0.45 9.52
CA ALA A 87 -3.70 0.37 10.57
C ALA A 87 -2.72 1.40 9.99
N PHE A 88 -1.83 1.00 9.08
CA PHE A 88 -0.88 1.91 8.47
C PHE A 88 -1.52 2.89 7.48
N VAL A 89 -2.51 2.45 6.69
CA VAL A 89 -3.27 3.35 5.82
C VAL A 89 -4.04 4.36 6.66
N PHE A 90 -4.74 3.92 7.70
CA PHE A 90 -5.47 4.81 8.62
C PHE A 90 -4.53 5.77 9.34
N PHE A 91 -3.36 5.31 9.76
CA PHE A 91 -2.36 6.15 10.41
C PHE A 91 -1.80 7.20 9.45
N ALA A 92 -1.49 6.81 8.20
CA ALA A 92 -0.99 7.72 7.18
C ALA A 92 -2.05 8.70 6.66
N SER A 93 -3.33 8.32 6.60
CA SER A 93 -4.41 9.16 6.07
C SER A 93 -5.15 9.98 7.13
N GLY A 94 -5.31 9.43 8.34
CA GLY A 94 -6.21 9.92 9.37
C GLY A 94 -5.57 10.87 10.38
N TYR A 95 -4.24 10.85 10.51
CA TYR A 95 -3.55 11.78 11.41
C TYR A 95 -3.03 12.99 10.61
N PRO A 96 -3.51 14.22 10.90
CA PRO A 96 -2.92 15.41 10.30
C PRO A 96 -1.44 15.46 10.69
N LEU A 97 -0.56 15.91 9.79
CA LEU A 97 0.92 15.96 9.97
C LEU A 97 1.67 14.65 9.72
N MET A 98 0.97 13.54 9.42
CA MET A 98 1.55 12.20 9.21
C MET A 98 1.48 11.69 7.76
N GLN A 99 1.02 12.51 6.83
CA GLN A 99 0.85 12.14 5.42
C GLN A 99 2.18 12.09 4.65
N ASN A 100 3.04 11.16 5.02
CA ASN A 100 4.30 10.84 4.34
C ASN A 100 4.32 9.38 3.91
N LEU A 101 4.77 9.11 2.68
CA LEU A 101 4.88 7.75 2.15
C LEU A 101 5.86 6.86 2.95
N ARG A 102 6.78 7.46 3.71
CA ARG A 102 7.71 6.74 4.61
C ARG A 102 6.98 5.87 5.64
N TYR A 103 5.81 6.29 6.11
CA TYR A 103 5.01 5.51 7.04
C TYR A 103 4.29 4.33 6.37
N LEU A 104 4.20 4.32 5.04
CA LEU A 104 3.55 3.24 4.28
C LEU A 104 4.53 2.13 3.88
N SER A 105 5.84 2.40 3.84
CA SER A 105 6.86 1.39 3.51
C SER A 105 6.70 0.08 4.30
N PRO A 106 6.46 0.09 5.63
CA PRO A 106 6.24 -1.14 6.41
C PRO A 106 4.93 -1.87 6.07
N ALA A 107 3.95 -1.14 5.57
CA ALA A 107 2.66 -1.69 5.16
C ALA A 107 2.69 -2.30 3.76
N ASN A 108 3.69 -1.94 2.94
CA ASN A 108 3.76 -2.38 1.55
C ASN A 108 3.79 -3.91 1.43
N GLY A 109 4.53 -4.59 2.29
CA GLY A 109 4.55 -6.06 2.31
C GLY A 109 3.17 -6.67 2.62
N ALA A 110 2.45 -6.12 3.59
CA ALA A 110 1.09 -6.57 3.92
C ALA A 110 0.07 -6.25 2.81
N PHE A 111 0.23 -5.09 2.18
CA PHE A 111 -0.58 -4.64 1.04
C PHE A 111 -0.38 -5.55 -0.18
N CYS A 112 0.88 -5.87 -0.54
CA CYS A 112 1.19 -6.82 -1.60
C CYS A 112 0.63 -8.23 -1.29
N LEU A 113 0.67 -8.64 -0.03
CA LEU A 113 0.11 -9.93 0.40
C LEU A 113 -1.42 -9.95 0.20
N LEU A 114 -2.13 -8.87 0.57
CA LEU A 114 -3.55 -8.72 0.28
C LEU A 114 -3.84 -8.74 -1.22
N ALA A 115 -3.04 -8.04 -2.03
CA ALA A 115 -3.16 -8.06 -3.48
C ALA A 115 -3.00 -9.48 -4.05
N GLY A 116 -2.03 -10.24 -3.55
CA GLY A 116 -1.83 -11.64 -3.90
C GLY A 116 -3.02 -12.53 -3.54
N ILE A 117 -3.63 -12.33 -2.36
CA ILE A 117 -4.85 -13.05 -1.96
C ILE A 117 -6.01 -12.73 -2.93
N GLY A 118 -6.22 -11.45 -3.26
CA GLY A 118 -7.26 -11.03 -4.19
C GLY A 118 -7.07 -11.63 -5.57
N PHE A 119 -5.84 -11.58 -6.09
CA PHE A 119 -5.48 -12.18 -7.38
C PHE A 119 -5.72 -13.69 -7.40
N TRP A 120 -5.21 -14.41 -6.40
CA TRP A 120 -5.38 -15.85 -6.29
C TRP A 120 -6.86 -16.24 -6.24
N TYR A 121 -7.65 -15.51 -5.47
CA TYR A 121 -9.07 -15.76 -5.36
C TYR A 121 -9.80 -15.54 -6.70
N LEU A 122 -9.50 -14.45 -7.41
CA LEU A 122 -10.07 -14.18 -8.74
C LEU A 122 -9.69 -15.27 -9.75
N MET A 123 -8.44 -15.74 -9.73
CA MET A 123 -7.99 -16.84 -10.60
C MET A 123 -8.67 -18.16 -10.26
N ASN A 124 -8.84 -18.48 -8.98
CA ASN A 124 -9.57 -19.67 -8.55
C ASN A 124 -11.06 -19.61 -8.96
N LEU A 125 -11.68 -18.44 -8.84
CA LEU A 125 -13.06 -18.23 -9.30
C LEU A 125 -13.16 -18.39 -10.82
N ALA A 126 -12.21 -17.85 -11.58
CA ALA A 126 -12.14 -18.01 -13.03
C ALA A 126 -11.97 -19.49 -13.41
N GLN A 127 -11.10 -20.23 -12.72
CA GLN A 127 -10.89 -21.65 -12.96
C GLN A 127 -12.17 -22.48 -12.73
N GLN A 128 -12.97 -22.13 -11.71
CA GLN A 128 -14.22 -22.84 -11.40
C GLN A 128 -15.35 -22.50 -12.36
N ARG A 129 -15.33 -21.32 -12.99
CA ARG A 129 -16.45 -20.80 -13.81
C ARG A 129 -16.20 -20.86 -15.31
N LEU A 130 -14.95 -20.98 -15.75
CA LEU A 130 -14.58 -20.96 -17.16
C LEU A 130 -14.16 -22.34 -17.66
N GLN A 131 -14.38 -22.57 -18.95
CA GLN A 131 -13.80 -23.71 -19.66
C GLN A 131 -12.26 -23.59 -19.68
N LYS A 132 -11.56 -24.73 -19.75
CA LYS A 132 -10.09 -24.81 -19.64
C LYS A 132 -9.34 -23.86 -20.59
N THR A 133 -9.79 -23.75 -21.84
CA THR A 133 -9.21 -22.85 -22.85
C THR A 133 -9.44 -21.37 -22.53
N ALA A 134 -10.64 -21.02 -22.06
CA ALA A 134 -10.96 -19.66 -21.64
C ALA A 134 -10.17 -19.26 -20.38
N TYR A 135 -10.03 -20.17 -19.41
CA TYR A 135 -9.20 -19.96 -18.22
C TYR A 135 -7.73 -19.71 -18.58
N GLN A 136 -7.14 -20.49 -19.48
CA GLN A 136 -5.75 -20.28 -19.91
C GLN A 136 -5.55 -18.90 -20.55
N ARG A 137 -6.51 -18.44 -21.37
CA ARG A 137 -6.46 -17.09 -21.95
C ARG A 137 -6.53 -16.01 -20.87
N VAL A 138 -7.46 -16.14 -19.91
CA VAL A 138 -7.57 -15.21 -18.79
C VAL A 138 -6.30 -15.20 -17.95
N LEU A 139 -5.71 -16.36 -17.66
CA LEU A 139 -4.45 -16.46 -16.92
C LEU A 139 -3.31 -15.70 -17.62
N VAL A 140 -3.11 -15.96 -18.92
CA VAL A 140 -2.06 -15.29 -19.71
C VAL A 140 -2.28 -13.78 -19.74
N VAL A 141 -3.50 -13.33 -20.03
CA VAL A 141 -3.85 -11.90 -20.04
C VAL A 141 -3.61 -11.28 -18.66
N SER A 142 -4.00 -11.95 -17.58
CA SER A 142 -3.82 -11.46 -16.22
C SER A 142 -2.34 -11.28 -15.86
N ILE A 143 -1.49 -12.25 -16.22
CA ILE A 143 -0.04 -12.16 -16.02
C ILE A 143 0.54 -10.99 -16.82
N VAL A 144 0.16 -10.85 -18.09
CA VAL A 144 0.63 -9.75 -18.95
C VAL A 144 0.21 -8.39 -18.38
N VAL A 145 -1.04 -8.25 -17.94
CA VAL A 145 -1.55 -7.01 -17.33
C VAL A 145 -0.80 -6.68 -16.05
N VAL A 146 -0.53 -7.66 -15.17
CA VAL A 146 0.24 -7.46 -13.95
C VAL A 146 1.68 -7.06 -14.26
N LEU A 147 2.32 -7.68 -15.27
CA LEU A 147 3.68 -7.33 -15.67
C LEU A 147 3.76 -5.92 -16.25
N ILE A 148 2.84 -5.55 -17.16
CA ILE A 148 2.78 -4.20 -17.73
C ILE A 148 2.56 -3.18 -16.61
N GLY A 149 1.62 -3.46 -15.69
CA GLY A 149 1.39 -2.64 -14.52
C GLY A 149 2.63 -2.47 -13.66
N LEU A 150 3.35 -3.55 -13.35
CA LEU A 150 4.59 -3.48 -12.57
C LEU A 150 5.62 -2.54 -13.19
N PHE A 151 5.84 -2.61 -14.51
CA PHE A 151 6.79 -1.73 -15.20
C PHE A 151 6.29 -0.28 -15.25
N HIS A 152 5.00 -0.08 -15.52
CA HIS A 152 4.40 1.25 -15.57
C HIS A 152 4.39 1.93 -14.19
N ASP A 153 3.99 1.21 -13.15
CA ASP A 153 3.94 1.67 -11.76
C ASP A 153 5.36 1.98 -11.27
N TYR A 154 6.34 1.14 -11.59
CA TYR A 154 7.74 1.41 -11.26
C TYR A 154 8.28 2.65 -11.98
N ALA A 155 7.99 2.80 -13.28
CA ALA A 155 8.40 3.99 -14.03
C ALA A 155 7.76 5.27 -13.49
N THR A 156 6.46 5.23 -13.19
CA THR A 156 5.70 6.34 -12.61
C THR A 156 6.21 6.69 -11.22
N PHE A 157 6.42 5.70 -10.35
CA PHE A 157 7.02 5.91 -9.04
C PHE A 157 8.41 6.54 -9.17
N ASN A 158 9.24 6.05 -10.09
CA ASN A 158 10.57 6.59 -10.28
C ASN A 158 10.55 8.05 -10.79
N SER A 159 9.68 8.40 -11.72
CA SER A 159 9.56 9.77 -12.24
C SER A 159 8.97 10.75 -11.22
N THR A 160 7.97 10.31 -10.43
CA THR A 160 7.22 11.22 -9.56
C THR A 160 7.83 11.31 -8.16
N VAL A 161 8.53 10.26 -7.70
CA VAL A 161 9.01 10.16 -6.31
C VAL A 161 10.54 10.18 -6.21
N VAL A 162 11.24 9.49 -7.10
CA VAL A 162 12.69 9.25 -6.98
C VAL A 162 13.51 10.33 -7.72
N GLN A 163 13.22 10.57 -8.99
CA GLN A 163 13.94 11.56 -9.82
C GLN A 163 13.88 13.00 -9.29
N PRO A 164 12.77 13.50 -8.73
CA PRO A 164 12.70 14.86 -8.22
C PRO A 164 13.44 15.04 -6.88
N GLY A 165 14.00 13.97 -6.30
CA GLY A 165 14.77 14.04 -5.06
C GLY A 165 13.93 14.53 -3.88
N ILE A 166 12.63 14.21 -3.85
CA ILE A 166 11.71 14.62 -2.78
C ILE A 166 12.13 13.91 -1.49
N LEU A 167 13.04 14.55 -0.76
CA LEU A 167 13.69 14.01 0.43
C LEU A 167 12.67 13.49 1.44
N ASP A 168 11.47 14.06 1.53
CA ASP A 168 10.47 13.68 2.53
C ASP A 168 9.17 13.04 2.01
N LEU A 169 9.07 12.72 0.71
CA LEU A 169 7.89 12.07 0.09
C LEU A 169 6.53 12.57 0.61
N SER A 170 6.41 13.90 0.76
CA SER A 170 5.19 14.54 1.22
C SER A 170 4.10 14.44 0.16
N VAL A 171 2.90 14.09 0.59
CA VAL A 171 1.73 13.93 -0.31
C VAL A 171 1.36 15.24 -1.01
N LYS A 172 1.66 16.39 -0.40
CA LYS A 172 1.39 17.72 -0.96
C LYS A 172 2.29 18.08 -2.14
N LEU A 173 3.56 17.71 -2.07
CA LEU A 173 4.52 17.96 -3.15
C LEU A 173 4.15 17.18 -4.43
N LEU A 174 3.50 16.03 -4.27
CA LEU A 174 3.05 15.18 -5.37
C LEU A 174 1.76 15.67 -6.04
N GLN A 175 1.04 16.64 -5.48
CA GLN A 175 -0.12 17.27 -6.13
C GLN A 175 0.26 18.38 -7.11
N HIS A 176 1.50 18.89 -7.03
CA HIS A 176 2.00 20.00 -7.86
C HIS A 176 3.09 19.59 -8.85
N ALA A 177 3.46 18.30 -8.87
CA ALA A 177 4.39 17.70 -9.82
C ALA A 177 3.61 17.06 -10.98
#